data_AF-A0A7G9SEQ6-F1
#
_entry.id   AF-A0A7G9SEQ6-F1
#
_cell.length_a   1.000
_cell.length_b   1.000
_cell.length_c   1.000
_cell.angle_alpha   90.00
_cell.angle_beta   90.00
_cell.angle_gamma   90.00
#
_symmetry.space_group_name_H-M   'P 1'
#
loop_
_entity.id
_entity.type
_entity.pdbx_description
1 polymer ?
#
loop_
_entity_poly.entity_id
_entity_poly.type
_entity_poly.pdbx_seq_one_letter_code
_entity_poly.pdbx_strand_id
1 'polypeptide(L)' 'MSHGDMIVAVGLLTRRDLQVLGSSFDRLWPIDQSPKFEGLLEAIDNADRDLQRAQAPGDAIR' A
#
# COMPACT_ATOMS: atom_id res chain seq x y z
N MET A 1 27.21 -9.01 16.63
CA MET A 1 26.94 -8.96 15.18
C MET A 1 25.58 -8.30 15.02
N SER A 2 25.55 -7.09 14.45
CA SER A 2 24.35 -6.27 14.35
C SER A 2 23.39 -6.89 13.34
N HIS A 3 22.16 -7.17 13.76
CA HIS A 3 21.10 -7.63 12.86
C HIS A 3 20.71 -6.41 12.02
N GLY A 4 21.03 -6.42 10.73
CA GLY A 4 20.73 -5.31 9.82
C GLY A 4 19.24 -4.99 9.85
N ASP A 5 18.92 -3.70 9.87
CA ASP A 5 17.55 -3.18 9.98
C ASP A 5 16.62 -3.88 8.98
N MET A 6 15.67 -4.64 9.49
CA MET A 6 14.67 -5.34 8.70
C MET A 6 13.63 -4.32 8.24
N ILE A 7 13.31 -4.32 6.95
CA ILE A 7 12.19 -3.53 6.43
C ILE A 7 10.90 -4.10 7.03
N VAL A 8 10.24 -3.34 7.91
CA VAL A 8 8.98 -3.75 8.55
C VAL A 8 7.73 -3.36 7.75
N ALA A 9 7.83 -2.39 6.84
CA ALA A 9 6.72 -1.92 6.03
C ALA A 9 7.18 -1.26 4.73
N VAL A 10 6.37 -1.38 3.67
CA VAL A 10 6.52 -0.67 2.39
C VAL A 10 5.17 -0.04 2.05
N GLY A 11 5.15 1.27 1.88
CA GLY A 11 3.97 2.02 1.40
C GLY A 11 4.19 2.53 -0.02
N LEU A 12 3.18 2.33 -0.89
CA LEU A 12 3.13 2.96 -2.20
C LEU A 12 2.36 4.27 -2.06
N LEU A 13 3.03 5.39 -2.37
CA LEU A 13 2.55 6.72 -2.03
C LEU A 13 2.64 7.64 -3.23
N THR A 14 1.67 8.54 -3.37
CA THR A 14 1.76 9.63 -4.34
C THR A 14 2.65 10.75 -3.83
N ARG A 15 3.07 11.67 -4.72
CA ARG A 15 3.80 12.87 -4.32
C ARG A 15 3.05 13.71 -3.29
N ARG A 16 1.71 13.72 -3.36
CA ARG A 16 0.87 14.46 -2.41
C ARG A 16 0.94 13.81 -1.02
N ASP A 17 0.86 12.49 -0.96
CA ASP A 17 0.92 11.75 0.31
C ASP A 17 2.28 11.96 0.99
N LEU A 18 3.37 11.98 0.22
CA LEU A 18 4.70 12.30 0.73
C LEU A 18 4.81 13.71 1.31
N GLN A 19 4.18 14.70 0.68
CA GLN A 19 4.15 16.08 1.21
C GLN A 19 3.38 16.18 2.53
N VAL A 20 2.32 15.40 2.68
CA VAL A 20 1.49 15.38 3.90
C VAL A 20 2.19 14.63 5.04
N LEU A 21 2.83 13.50 4.74
CA LEU A 21 3.47 12.63 5.74
C LEU A 21 4.89 13.09 6.13
N GLY A 22 5.50 13.97 5.33
CA GLY A 22 6.75 14.64 5.65
C GLY A 22 7.94 13.70 5.78
N SER A 23 8.85 14.01 6.71
CA SER A 23 10.13 13.30 6.94
C SER A 23 10.00 12.00 7.75
N SER A 24 8.78 11.46 7.88
CA SER A 24 8.52 10.25 8.68
C SER A 24 9.03 8.96 8.04
N PHE A 25 9.60 9.04 6.83
CA PHE A 25 10.13 7.90 6.11
C PHE A 25 11.66 7.89 6.13
N ASP A 26 12.23 6.78 6.56
CA ASP A 26 13.69 6.60 6.58
C ASP A 26 14.30 6.60 5.18
N ARG A 27 13.55 6.11 4.17
CA ARG A 27 14.00 5.99 2.78
C ARG A 27 12.84 6.16 1.81
N LEU A 28 13.11 6.82 0.69
CA LEU A 28 12.17 7.03 -0.40
C LEU A 28 12.80 6.56 -1.71
N TRP A 29 12.10 5.69 -2.43
CA TRP A 29 12.51 5.23 -3.75
C TRP A 29 11.43 5.61 -4.77
N PRO A 30 11.72 6.52 -5.72
CA PRO A 30 10.76 6.85 -6.75
C PRO A 30 10.51 5.63 -7.63
N ILE A 31 9.24 5.34 -7.88
CA ILE A 31 8.84 4.37 -8.90
C ILE A 31 8.70 5.16 -10.20
N ASP A 32 9.58 4.87 -11.15
CA ASP A 32 9.47 5.41 -12.51
C ASP A 32 8.16 4.95 -13.15
N GLN A 33 7.62 5.68 -14.14
CA GLN A 33 6.42 5.32 -14.90
C GLN A 33 6.62 4.08 -15.82
N SER A 34 7.42 3.13 -15.38
CA SER A 34 7.59 1.85 -16.04
C SER A 34 6.40 0.95 -15.66
N PRO A 35 5.72 0.31 -16.63
CA PRO A 35 4.50 -0.50 -16.40
C PRO A 35 4.73 -1.80 -15.61
N LYS A 36 5.82 -1.90 -14.84
CA LYS A 36 6.27 -3.12 -14.16
C LYS A 36 5.38 -3.54 -12.99
N PHE A 37 4.61 -2.61 -12.42
CA PHE A 37 3.84 -2.84 -11.21
C PHE A 37 2.32 -2.71 -11.41
N GLU A 38 1.85 -2.51 -12.64
CA GLU A 38 0.42 -2.31 -12.92
C GLU A 38 -0.43 -3.49 -12.43
N GLY A 39 -0.01 -4.73 -12.71
CA GLY A 39 -0.73 -5.92 -12.24
C GLY A 39 -0.69 -6.10 -10.72
N LEU A 40 0.36 -5.63 -10.04
CA LEU A 40 0.42 -5.67 -8.57
C LEU A 40 -0.54 -4.66 -7.95
N LEU A 41 -0.57 -3.43 -8.49
CA LEU A 41 -1.51 -2.40 -8.05
C LEU A 41 -2.96 -2.85 -8.28
N GLU A 42 -3.26 -3.41 -9.45
CA GLU A 42 -4.58 -3.96 -9.75
C GLU A 42 -4.98 -5.07 -8.77
N ALA A 43 -4.05 -5.97 -8.44
CA ALA A 43 -4.30 -7.03 -7.46
C ALA A 43 -4.62 -6.48 -6.05
N ILE A 44 -3.92 -5.43 -5.62
CA ILE A 44 -4.19 -4.75 -4.34
C ILE A 44 -5.57 -4.09 -4.37
N ASP A 45 -5.88 -3.35 -5.43
CA ASP A 45 -7.20 -2.71 -5.60
C ASP A 45 -8.34 -3.73 -5.60
N ASN A 46 -8.12 -4.91 -6.19
CA ASN A 46 -9.11 -5.99 -6.18
C ASN A 46 -9.34 -6.54 -4.77
N ALA A 47 -8.26 -6.79 -4.02
CA ALA A 47 -8.34 -7.27 -2.65
C ALA A 47 -9.05 -6.27 -1.72
N ASP A 48 -8.78 -4.98 -1.85
CA ASP A 48 -9.46 -3.93 -1.09
C ASP A 48 -10.97 -3.89 -1.39
N ARG A 49 -11.37 -4.03 -2.66
CA ARG A 49 -12.78 -4.09 -3.03
C ARG A 49 -13.49 -5.33 -2.47
N ASP A 50 -12.83 -6.47 -2.48
CA ASP A 50 -13.39 -7.71 -1.92
C ASP A 50 -13.53 -7.61 -0.40
N LEU A 51 -12.56 -7.00 0.29
CA LEU A 51 -12.64 -6.71 1.71
C LEU A 51 -13.80 -5.76 2.04
N GLN A 52 -13.98 -4.68 1.28
CA GLN A 52 -15.09 -3.75 1.45
C GLN A 52 -16.45 -4.41 1.21
N ARG A 53 -16.56 -5.30 0.22
CA ARG A 53 -17.79 -6.07 -0.04
C ARG A 53 -18.13 -7.01 1.11
N ALA A 54 -17.14 -7.71 1.65
CA ALA A 54 -17.32 -8.58 2.81
C ALA A 54 -17.73 -7.82 4.07
N GLN A 55 -17.34 -6.55 4.18
CA GLN A 55 -17.69 -5.67 5.30
C GLN A 55 -19.00 -4.90 5.11
N ALA A 56 -19.62 -4.97 3.94
CA ALA A 56 -20.89 -4.31 3.70
C ALA A 56 -21.99 -4.92 4.61
N PRO A 57 -22.83 -4.11 5.26
CA PRO A 57 -23.82 -4.58 6.22
C PRO A 57 -24.97 -5.32 5.49
N GLY A 58 -24.77 -6.62 5.26
CA GLY A 58 -25.75 -7.53 4.65
C GLY A 58 -25.82 -8.91 5.29
N ASP A 59 -24.84 -9.33 6.09
CA ASP A 59 -24.76 -10.68 6.67
C ASP A 59 -25.25 -10.79 8.13
N ALA A 60 -25.88 -9.75 8.68
CA ALA A 60 -26.43 -9.80 10.05
C ALA A 60 -27.79 -10.50 10.18
N ILE A 61 -28.40 -11.00 9.09
CA ILE A 61 -29.67 -11.74 9.15
C ILE A 61 -29.66 -12.89 8.14
N ARG A 62 -29.09 -14.04 8.52
CA ARG A 62 -29.56 -15.37 8.12
C ARG A 62 -29.04 -16.46 9.02
#